data_AF-A0A6C0KRT9-F1
#
_entry.id   AF-A0A6C0KRT9-F1
#
_cell.length_a   1.000
_cell.length_b   1.000
_cell.length_c   1.000
_cell.angle_alpha   90.00
_cell.angle_beta   90.00
_cell.angle_gamma   90.00
#
_symmetry.space_group_name_H-M   'P 1'
#
loop_
_entity.id
_entity.type
_entity.pdbx_description
1 polymer ?
#
loop_
_entity_poly.entity_id
_entity_poly.type
_entity_poly.pdbx_seq_one_letter_code
_entity_poly.pdbx_strand_id
1 'polypeptide(L)'
;MTLFLYERFCRILDTEKHLYPLLANKEIFNWILGDLSFLSKYSKDKLKSKEAENEWGKNMLQSYRPQYKADQRKQWTNEFGEDICLEYLRLMGKEDIQMQKLKDGSKPDFLTRHEIWEVKTGTYLTPGTAHDKIASVPFIYGDTLQKFDKRALFILCVGGAEKYCRVKLGIFPGPKQTPFKKAEIESWKQKNIYFISLKDNLVSFINDKSFVLE
;
A
#
# COMPACT_ATOMS: atom_id res chain seq x y z
N MET A 1 -16.74 4.09 -12.04
CA MET A 1 -15.28 4.05 -12.33
C MET A 1 -14.59 2.88 -11.63
N THR A 2 -14.70 2.74 -10.31
CA THR A 2 -14.07 1.63 -9.54
C THR A 2 -14.56 0.24 -9.94
N LEU A 3 -15.87 0.06 -10.14
CA LEU A 3 -16.44 -1.21 -10.62
C LEU A 3 -15.82 -1.66 -11.95
N PHE A 4 -15.71 -0.75 -12.91
CA PHE A 4 -15.13 -1.03 -14.22
C PHE A 4 -13.64 -1.41 -14.13
N LEU A 5 -12.87 -0.71 -13.30
CA LEU A 5 -11.46 -1.04 -13.05
C LEU A 5 -11.31 -2.42 -12.40
N TYR A 6 -12.17 -2.76 -11.44
CA TYR A 6 -12.15 -4.06 -10.78
C TYR A 6 -12.47 -5.21 -11.76
N GLU A 7 -13.46 -5.04 -12.62
CA GLU A 7 -13.83 -6.03 -13.63
C GLU A 7 -12.70 -6.25 -14.64
N ARG A 8 -12.05 -5.18 -15.10
CA ARG A 8 -10.84 -5.28 -15.96
C ARG A 8 -9.70 -5.99 -15.23
N PHE A 9 -9.45 -5.63 -13.98
CA PHE A 9 -8.41 -6.28 -13.18
C PHE A 9 -8.67 -7.78 -13.05
N CYS A 10 -9.90 -8.19 -12.76
CA CYS A 10 -10.26 -9.61 -12.69
C CYS A 10 -10.08 -10.33 -14.03
N ARG A 11 -10.36 -9.68 -15.17
CA ARG A 11 -10.10 -10.25 -16.49
C ARG A 11 -8.61 -10.40 -16.78
N ILE A 12 -7.78 -9.45 -16.34
CA ILE A 12 -6.32 -9.53 -16.47
C ILE A 12 -5.76 -10.70 -15.67
N LEU A 13 -6.26 -10.90 -14.45
CA LEU A 13 -5.86 -12.04 -13.63
C LEU A 13 -6.40 -13.37 -14.16
N ASP A 14 -7.52 -13.36 -14.87
CA ASP A 14 -8.17 -14.53 -15.46
C ASP A 14 -8.19 -15.74 -14.49
N THR A 15 -7.52 -16.84 -14.86
CA THR A 15 -7.43 -18.08 -14.08
C THR A 15 -6.52 -17.96 -12.85
N GLU A 16 -5.64 -16.95 -12.79
CA GLU A 16 -4.68 -16.70 -11.71
C GLU A 16 -5.27 -15.88 -10.55
N LYS A 17 -6.54 -15.50 -10.60
CA LYS A 17 -7.21 -14.71 -9.53
C LYS A 17 -6.97 -15.28 -8.13
N HIS A 18 -6.93 -16.61 -8.02
CA HIS A 18 -6.73 -17.34 -6.77
C HIS A 18 -5.33 -17.13 -6.15
N LEU A 19 -4.35 -16.69 -6.92
CA LEU A 19 -2.99 -16.36 -6.45
C LEU A 19 -2.92 -14.99 -5.75
N TYR A 20 -3.94 -14.14 -5.97
CA TYR A 20 -4.02 -12.78 -5.45
C TYR A 20 -5.31 -12.53 -4.67
N PRO A 21 -5.62 -13.35 -3.64
CA PRO A 21 -6.93 -13.36 -3.01
C PRO A 21 -7.32 -12.04 -2.32
N LEU A 22 -6.37 -11.20 -1.91
CA LEU A 22 -6.63 -9.85 -1.37
C LEU A 22 -6.87 -8.83 -2.48
N LEU A 23 -5.98 -8.73 -3.47
CA LEU A 23 -6.13 -7.79 -4.60
C LEU A 23 -7.36 -8.13 -5.46
N ALA A 24 -7.72 -9.40 -5.54
CA ALA A 24 -8.90 -9.89 -6.22
C ALA A 24 -10.20 -9.73 -5.43
N ASN A 25 -10.13 -9.33 -4.16
CA ASN A 25 -11.31 -9.02 -3.35
C ASN A 25 -11.84 -7.63 -3.70
N LYS A 26 -13.11 -7.56 -4.10
CA LYS A 26 -13.73 -6.31 -4.55
C LYS A 26 -13.72 -5.20 -3.51
N GLU A 27 -13.95 -5.52 -2.23
CA GLU A 27 -13.99 -4.52 -1.16
C GLU A 27 -12.59 -3.98 -0.87
N ILE A 28 -11.57 -4.86 -0.85
CA ILE A 28 -10.17 -4.47 -0.67
C ILE A 28 -9.67 -3.63 -1.85
N PHE A 29 -9.95 -4.07 -3.07
CA PHE A 29 -9.59 -3.34 -4.29
C PHE A 29 -10.22 -1.94 -4.29
N ASN A 30 -11.52 -1.83 -4.00
CA ASN A 30 -12.20 -0.54 -3.88
C ASN A 30 -11.59 0.32 -2.77
N TRP A 31 -11.26 -0.27 -1.63
CA TRP A 31 -10.60 0.43 -0.53
C TRP A 31 -9.23 1.00 -0.95
N ILE A 32 -8.39 0.23 -1.65
CA ILE A 32 -7.10 0.72 -2.19
C ILE A 32 -7.32 1.92 -3.13
N LEU A 33 -8.39 1.92 -3.92
CA LEU A 33 -8.73 3.03 -4.81
C LEU A 33 -9.37 4.24 -4.09
N GLY A 34 -9.69 4.10 -2.80
CA GLY A 34 -10.35 5.12 -1.98
C GLY A 34 -11.88 5.15 -2.10
N ASP A 35 -12.48 4.10 -2.67
CA ASP A 35 -13.93 3.92 -2.71
C ASP A 35 -14.41 3.15 -1.48
N LEU A 36 -14.99 3.90 -0.55
CA LEU A 36 -15.51 3.40 0.72
C LEU A 36 -17.03 3.14 0.69
N SER A 37 -17.64 3.04 -0.50
CA SER A 37 -19.10 2.84 -0.63
C SER A 37 -19.62 1.56 0.01
N PHE A 38 -18.78 0.53 0.10
CA PHE A 38 -19.12 -0.76 0.71
C PHE A 38 -19.21 -0.72 2.26
N LEU A 39 -18.64 0.30 2.91
CA LEU A 39 -18.63 0.42 4.38
C LEU A 39 -20.03 0.60 4.98
N SER A 40 -21.03 0.97 4.18
CA SER A 40 -22.43 1.08 4.62
C SER A 40 -23.01 -0.24 5.15
N LYS A 41 -22.43 -1.39 4.77
CA LYS A 41 -22.82 -2.71 5.31
C LYS A 41 -22.37 -2.92 6.76
N TYR A 42 -21.36 -2.18 7.18
CA TYR A 42 -20.66 -2.32 8.47
C TYR A 42 -21.06 -1.20 9.46
N SER A 43 -22.08 -0.40 9.14
CA SER A 43 -22.63 0.61 10.04
C SER A 43 -24.11 0.83 9.77
N LYS A 44 -24.94 0.79 10.83
CA LYS A 44 -26.37 1.11 10.75
C LYS A 44 -26.62 2.60 10.52
N ASP A 45 -25.70 3.45 10.97
CA ASP A 45 -25.70 4.87 10.66
C ASP A 45 -25.05 5.10 9.29
N LYS A 46 -25.76 5.77 8.39
CA LYS A 46 -25.41 6.02 6.97
C LYS A 46 -24.13 6.86 6.74
N LEU A 47 -23.27 7.02 7.74
CA LEU A 47 -22.00 7.72 7.61
C LEU A 47 -20.84 6.73 7.65
N LYS A 48 -19.95 6.86 6.66
CA LYS A 48 -18.62 6.23 6.59
C LYS A 48 -17.85 6.61 7.84
N SER A 49 -18.01 5.83 8.90
CA SER A 49 -17.42 6.08 10.20
C SER A 49 -16.08 5.35 10.30
N LYS A 50 -15.19 5.88 11.14
CA LYS A 50 -13.92 5.25 11.48
C LYS A 50 -14.13 3.84 12.04
N GLU A 51 -15.22 3.66 12.77
CA GLU A 51 -15.63 2.40 13.38
C GLU A 51 -15.96 1.37 12.31
N ALA A 52 -16.74 1.75 11.27
CA ALA A 52 -17.09 0.88 10.16
C ALA A 52 -15.85 0.40 9.38
N GLU A 53 -14.90 1.30 9.10
CA GLU A 53 -13.65 0.95 8.42
C GLU A 53 -12.79 0.02 9.27
N ASN A 54 -12.73 0.24 10.59
CA ASN A 54 -11.99 -0.63 11.49
C ASN A 54 -12.64 -2.00 11.66
N GLU A 55 -13.95 -2.08 11.75
CA GLU A 55 -14.68 -3.35 11.83
C GLU A 55 -14.49 -4.14 10.53
N TRP A 56 -14.69 -3.50 9.38
CA TRP A 56 -14.42 -4.10 8.08
C TRP A 56 -12.99 -4.63 7.97
N GLY A 57 -11.99 -3.80 8.29
CA GLY A 57 -10.58 -4.18 8.17
C GLY A 57 -10.20 -5.35 9.07
N LYS A 58 -10.72 -5.39 10.30
CA LYS A 58 -10.55 -6.53 11.22
C LYS A 58 -11.21 -7.80 10.69
N ASN A 59 -12.43 -7.70 10.17
CA ASN A 59 -13.15 -8.84 9.61
C ASN A 59 -12.44 -9.40 8.36
N MET A 60 -11.90 -8.53 7.50
CA MET A 60 -11.08 -8.94 6.36
C MET A 60 -9.79 -9.61 6.83
N LEU A 61 -9.03 -9.00 7.73
CA LEU A 61 -7.79 -9.61 8.21
C LEU A 61 -8.05 -10.98 8.86
N GLN A 62 -9.12 -11.13 9.64
CA GLN A 62 -9.50 -12.39 10.29
C GLN A 62 -9.86 -13.49 9.29
N SER A 63 -10.48 -13.15 8.15
CA SER A 63 -10.85 -14.14 7.13
C SER A 63 -9.63 -14.68 6.36
N TYR A 64 -8.60 -13.84 6.16
CA TYR A 64 -7.35 -14.24 5.49
C TYR A 64 -6.28 -14.78 6.45
N ARG A 65 -6.34 -14.41 7.73
CA ARG A 65 -5.48 -14.92 8.80
C ARG A 65 -6.33 -15.41 9.98
N PRO A 66 -6.96 -16.60 9.90
CA PRO A 66 -7.78 -17.14 10.99
C PRO A 66 -7.05 -17.24 12.34
N GLN A 67 -5.73 -17.43 12.31
CA GLN A 67 -4.86 -17.45 13.48
C GLN A 67 -4.65 -16.08 14.13
N TYR A 68 -4.96 -14.99 13.42
CA TYR A 68 -4.83 -13.62 13.90
C TYR A 68 -6.05 -13.27 14.75
N LYS A 69 -5.92 -13.32 16.08
CA LYS A 69 -7.04 -12.97 16.96
C LYS A 69 -7.23 -11.45 17.00
N ALA A 70 -8.40 -10.97 16.54
CA ALA A 70 -8.72 -9.55 16.42
C ALA A 70 -8.72 -8.76 17.75
N ASP A 71 -8.71 -9.44 18.89
CA ASP A 71 -8.64 -8.88 20.25
C ASP A 71 -7.21 -8.53 20.70
N GLN A 72 -6.17 -9.04 20.04
CA GLN A 72 -4.78 -8.91 20.52
C GLN A 72 -4.00 -7.71 19.97
N ARG A 73 -4.48 -6.97 18.96
CA ARG A 73 -3.83 -5.72 18.50
C ARG A 73 -4.82 -4.64 18.09
N LYS A 74 -4.54 -3.39 18.48
CA LYS A 74 -5.37 -2.21 18.16
C LYS A 74 -5.29 -1.76 16.69
N GLN A 75 -4.34 -2.27 15.88
CA GLN A 75 -4.04 -1.72 14.55
C GLN A 75 -3.80 -2.81 13.50
N TRP A 76 -4.87 -3.20 12.79
CA TRP A 76 -4.89 -4.23 11.73
C TRP A 76 -4.16 -3.83 10.45
N THR A 77 -3.89 -2.54 10.28
CA THR A 77 -3.39 -1.97 9.01
C THR A 77 -1.98 -2.42 8.66
N ASN A 78 -1.16 -2.79 9.64
CA ASN A 78 0.24 -3.15 9.40
C ASN A 78 0.29 -4.50 8.67
N GLU A 79 -0.22 -5.55 9.31
CA GLU A 79 -0.23 -6.91 8.76
C GLU A 79 -1.03 -6.98 7.47
N PHE A 80 -2.16 -6.27 7.40
CA PHE A 80 -2.96 -6.22 6.19
C PHE A 80 -2.23 -5.49 5.04
N GLY A 81 -1.46 -4.46 5.38
CA GLY A 81 -0.59 -3.76 4.45
C GLY A 81 0.51 -4.64 3.89
N GLU A 82 1.20 -5.37 4.76
CA GLU A 82 2.25 -6.32 4.40
C GLU A 82 1.72 -7.39 3.44
N ASP A 83 0.54 -7.97 3.73
CA ASP A 83 -0.06 -8.98 2.84
C ASP A 83 -0.44 -8.42 1.47
N ILE A 84 -1.03 -7.22 1.42
CA ILE A 84 -1.32 -6.53 0.16
C ILE A 84 -0.04 -6.25 -0.62
N CYS A 85 1.04 -5.84 0.06
CA CYS A 85 2.34 -5.62 -0.57
C CYS A 85 2.90 -6.92 -1.16
N LEU A 86 2.82 -8.03 -0.42
CA LEU A 86 3.28 -9.33 -0.91
C LEU A 86 2.58 -9.75 -2.21
N GLU A 87 1.25 -9.62 -2.27
CA GLU A 87 0.50 -9.89 -3.51
C GLU A 87 0.87 -8.91 -4.63
N TYR A 88 1.06 -7.63 -4.32
CA TYR A 88 1.50 -6.63 -5.29
C TYR A 88 2.89 -6.95 -5.86
N LEU A 89 3.84 -7.36 -5.03
CA LEU A 89 5.18 -7.73 -5.48
C LEU A 89 5.14 -8.96 -6.40
N ARG A 90 4.33 -9.97 -6.06
CA ARG A 90 4.11 -11.13 -6.93
C ARG A 90 3.47 -10.74 -8.26
N LEU A 91 2.47 -9.85 -8.23
CA LEU A 91 1.83 -9.32 -9.43
C LEU A 91 2.83 -8.58 -10.34
N MET A 92 3.85 -7.95 -9.74
CA MET A 92 4.96 -7.32 -10.44
C MET A 92 6.08 -8.29 -10.87
N GLY A 93 5.87 -9.61 -10.72
CA GLY A 93 6.82 -10.65 -11.12
C GLY A 93 8.02 -10.80 -10.18
N LYS A 94 7.90 -10.40 -8.91
CA LYS A 94 8.96 -10.60 -7.90
C LYS A 94 8.80 -11.99 -7.27
N GLU A 95 9.81 -12.83 -7.42
CA GLU A 95 9.79 -14.23 -6.95
C GLU A 95 10.64 -14.46 -5.69
N ASP A 96 11.63 -13.59 -5.43
CA ASP A 96 12.66 -13.74 -4.41
C ASP A 96 12.40 -12.88 -3.15
N ILE A 97 11.14 -12.86 -2.71
CA ILE A 97 10.68 -12.01 -1.61
C ILE A 97 11.08 -12.62 -0.26
N GLN A 98 11.80 -11.86 0.56
CA GLN A 98 12.35 -12.30 1.84
C GLN A 98 12.01 -11.31 2.96
N MET A 99 11.76 -11.82 4.17
CA MET A 99 11.68 -11.02 5.40
C MET A 99 12.99 -11.21 6.17
N GLN A 100 13.98 -10.35 5.92
CA GLN A 100 15.29 -10.41 6.60
C GLN A 100 15.70 -9.04 7.11
N LYS A 101 16.60 -9.04 8.11
CA LYS A 101 17.22 -7.80 8.60
C LYS A 101 18.33 -7.34 7.66
N LEU A 102 18.51 -6.04 7.55
CA LEU A 102 19.69 -5.45 6.93
C LEU A 102 20.92 -5.59 7.85
N LYS A 103 22.11 -5.34 7.30
CA LYS A 103 23.40 -5.51 8.01
C LYS A 103 23.55 -4.63 9.24
N ASP A 104 22.86 -3.48 9.28
CA ASP A 104 22.83 -2.57 10.42
C ASP A 104 21.79 -2.96 11.49
N GLY A 105 21.06 -4.06 11.28
CA GLY A 105 20.01 -4.55 12.16
C GLY A 105 18.61 -3.98 11.90
N SER A 106 18.47 -3.03 10.97
CA SER A 106 17.16 -2.51 10.54
C SER A 106 16.33 -3.60 9.86
N LYS A 107 15.00 -3.46 9.91
CA LYS A 107 14.05 -4.49 9.47
C LYS A 107 13.02 -3.88 8.52
N PRO A 108 13.32 -3.80 7.23
CA PRO A 108 12.29 -3.51 6.23
C PRO A 108 11.27 -4.65 6.20
N ASP A 109 10.09 -4.35 5.68
CA ASP A 109 9.00 -5.32 5.60
C ASP A 109 9.35 -6.44 4.61
N PHE A 110 9.89 -6.10 3.45
CA PHE A 110 10.35 -7.07 2.45
C PHE A 110 11.66 -6.69 1.78
N LEU A 111 12.34 -7.72 1.29
CA LEU A 111 13.58 -7.64 0.52
C LEU A 111 13.46 -8.50 -0.73
N THR A 112 14.00 -8.01 -1.83
CA THR A 112 14.34 -8.83 -3.01
C THR A 112 15.84 -8.72 -3.26
N ARG A 113 16.35 -9.40 -4.29
CA ARG A 113 17.75 -9.31 -4.73
C ARG A 113 18.17 -7.87 -5.04
N HIS A 114 17.24 -7.03 -5.51
CA HIS A 114 17.54 -5.69 -6.00
C HIS A 114 16.86 -4.57 -5.22
N GLU A 115 15.93 -4.90 -4.32
CA GLU A 115 15.02 -3.91 -3.75
C GLU A 115 14.80 -4.15 -2.26
N ILE A 116 14.53 -3.07 -1.56
CA ILE A 116 14.09 -3.01 -0.16
C ILE A 116 12.70 -2.38 -0.17
N TRP A 117 11.75 -2.96 0.54
CA TRP A 117 10.37 -2.52 0.57
C TRP A 117 9.94 -2.21 2.00
N GLU A 118 9.46 -0.99 2.20
CA GLU A 118 8.81 -0.52 3.42
C GLU A 118 7.36 -0.17 3.09
N VAL A 119 6.42 -0.77 3.80
CA VAL A 119 4.99 -0.60 3.60
C VAL A 119 4.44 0.39 4.63
N LYS A 120 3.61 1.30 4.13
CA LYS A 120 2.88 2.26 4.95
C LYS A 120 1.42 2.21 4.58
N THR A 121 0.65 1.65 5.48
CA THR A 121 -0.79 1.42 5.31
C THR A 121 -1.53 2.16 6.41
N GLY A 122 -2.70 2.71 6.08
CA GLY A 122 -3.63 3.10 7.11
C GLY A 122 -5.01 3.42 6.58
N THR A 123 -5.89 3.77 7.49
CA THR A 123 -7.32 3.97 7.23
C THR A 123 -7.62 5.36 6.69
N TYR A 124 -8.66 5.50 5.88
CA TYR A 124 -9.10 6.79 5.32
C TYR A 124 -9.76 7.72 6.33
N LEU A 125 -10.34 7.15 7.40
CA LEU A 125 -11.23 7.84 8.33
C LEU A 125 -10.64 8.00 9.74
N THR A 126 -9.43 7.49 10.01
CA THR A 126 -8.73 7.78 11.27
C THR A 126 -7.99 9.11 11.18
N PRO A 127 -8.32 10.10 12.01
CA PRO A 127 -7.55 11.33 12.11
C PRO A 127 -6.24 11.11 12.87
N GLY A 128 -5.29 12.02 12.69
CA GLY A 128 -4.04 12.06 13.45
C GLY A 128 -2.80 12.15 12.58
N THR A 129 -1.65 12.02 13.25
CA THR A 129 -0.30 12.21 12.69
C THR A 129 0.46 10.91 12.51
N ALA A 130 -0.19 9.75 12.67
CA ALA A 130 0.44 8.45 12.53
C ALA A 130 1.14 8.28 11.16
N HIS A 131 0.57 8.91 10.13
CA HIS A 131 1.10 8.93 8.77
C HIS A 131 2.28 9.89 8.56
N ASP A 132 2.58 10.81 9.48
CA ASP A 132 3.73 11.72 9.33
C ASP A 132 5.06 10.94 9.28
N LYS A 133 5.09 9.75 9.90
CA LYS A 133 6.23 8.82 9.87
C LYS A 133 6.58 8.31 8.47
N ILE A 134 5.71 8.48 7.47
CA ILE A 134 6.03 8.14 6.08
C ILE A 134 7.21 9.00 5.58
N ALA A 135 7.23 10.28 5.92
CA ALA A 135 8.27 11.21 5.49
C ALA A 135 9.63 10.96 6.16
N SER A 136 9.67 10.25 7.29
CA SER A 136 10.92 9.90 7.97
C SER A 136 11.62 8.68 7.40
N VAL A 137 10.95 7.84 6.60
CA VAL A 137 11.51 6.58 6.08
C VAL A 137 12.84 6.77 5.32
N PRO A 138 13.00 7.78 4.43
CA PRO A 138 14.29 8.02 3.77
C PRO A 138 15.43 8.29 4.76
N PHE A 139 15.15 8.95 5.88
CA PHE A 139 16.16 9.23 6.91
C PHE A 139 16.48 8.01 7.76
N ILE A 140 15.50 7.13 7.99
CA ILE A 140 15.68 5.88 8.74
C ILE A 140 16.65 4.95 8.00
N TYR A 141 16.50 4.80 6.69
CA TYR A 141 17.29 3.86 5.89
C TYR A 141 18.45 4.49 5.11
N GLY A 142 18.50 5.82 4.99
CA GLY A 142 19.45 6.51 4.12
C GLY A 142 20.91 6.16 4.40
N ASP A 143 21.28 6.06 5.67
CA ASP A 143 22.62 5.66 6.10
C ASP A 143 22.93 4.20 5.73
N THR A 144 21.98 3.30 5.95
CA THR A 144 22.09 1.88 5.61
C THR A 144 22.31 1.69 4.11
N LEU A 145 21.55 2.42 3.30
CA LEU A 145 21.62 2.34 1.84
C LEU A 145 22.97 2.86 1.31
N GLN A 146 23.51 3.90 1.93
CA GLN A 146 24.80 4.46 1.53
C GLN A 146 25.98 3.59 1.98
N LYS A 147 25.91 2.98 3.17
CA LYS A 147 27.04 2.30 3.81
C LYS A 147 27.08 0.80 3.55
N PHE A 148 25.93 0.14 3.51
CA PHE A 148 25.85 -1.32 3.61
C PHE A 148 25.08 -1.99 2.47
N ASP A 149 24.15 -1.28 1.83
CA ASP A 149 23.19 -1.89 0.90
C ASP A 149 22.81 -0.98 -0.28
N LYS A 150 23.28 -1.30 -1.49
CA LYS A 150 23.04 -0.46 -2.68
C LYS A 150 21.68 -0.71 -3.36
N ARG A 151 20.81 -1.53 -2.79
CA ARG A 151 19.47 -1.80 -3.35
C ARG A 151 18.60 -0.53 -3.33
N ALA A 152 17.61 -0.51 -4.21
CA ALA A 152 16.63 0.57 -4.23
C ALA A 152 15.61 0.40 -3.10
N LEU A 153 15.31 1.47 -2.37
CA LEU A 153 14.27 1.48 -1.34
C LEU A 153 12.95 1.97 -1.93
N PHE A 154 11.92 1.15 -1.80
CA PHE A 154 10.55 1.45 -2.19
C PHE A 154 9.67 1.59 -0.95
N ILE A 155 8.99 2.72 -0.86
CA ILE A 155 8.08 3.07 0.24
C ILE A 155 6.66 2.98 -0.30
N LEU A 156 6.03 1.82 -0.13
CA LEU A 156 4.70 1.53 -0.66
C LEU A 156 3.62 2.12 0.25
N CYS A 157 2.86 3.08 -0.27
CA CYS A 157 1.75 3.71 0.44
C CYS A 157 0.42 3.10 0.00
N VAL A 158 -0.36 2.61 0.97
CA VAL A 158 -1.62 1.88 0.74
C VAL A 158 -2.78 2.55 1.49
N GLY A 159 -3.93 2.63 0.83
CA GLY A 159 -5.18 3.12 1.41
C GLY A 159 -5.10 4.57 1.90
N GLY A 160 -5.51 4.81 3.14
CA GLY A 160 -5.47 6.13 3.78
C GLY A 160 -4.08 6.76 3.85
N ALA A 161 -3.01 5.96 3.88
CA ALA A 161 -1.63 6.46 3.85
C ALA A 161 -1.32 7.16 2.51
N GLU A 162 -1.80 6.61 1.40
CA GLU A 162 -1.67 7.19 0.07
C GLU A 162 -2.45 8.51 -0.03
N LYS A 163 -3.69 8.56 0.48
CA LYS A 163 -4.46 9.80 0.56
C LYS A 163 -3.73 10.84 1.39
N TYR A 164 -3.19 10.46 2.55
CA TYR A 164 -2.43 11.35 3.43
C TYR A 164 -1.20 11.94 2.73
N CYS A 165 -0.50 11.12 1.94
CA CYS A 165 0.60 11.56 1.11
C CYS A 165 0.21 12.65 0.11
N ARG A 166 -1.01 12.63 -0.45
CA ARG A 166 -1.52 13.68 -1.36
C ARG A 166 -2.00 14.93 -0.65
N VAL A 167 -2.77 14.77 0.43
CA VAL A 167 -3.57 15.85 1.01
C VAL A 167 -2.92 16.51 2.22
N LYS A 168 -1.80 15.96 2.73
CA LYS A 168 -1.03 16.51 3.85
C LYS A 168 0.46 16.61 3.52
N LEU A 169 1.11 15.48 3.23
CA LEU A 169 2.58 15.45 3.07
C LEU A 169 3.04 16.06 1.74
N GLY A 170 2.27 15.94 0.66
CA GLY A 170 2.67 16.39 -0.68
C GLY A 170 3.69 15.47 -1.35
N ILE A 171 3.75 14.20 -0.96
CA ILE A 171 4.61 13.16 -1.54
C ILE A 171 4.12 12.75 -2.93
N PHE A 172 2.80 12.60 -3.10
CA PHE A 172 2.20 12.31 -4.40
C PHE A 172 1.53 13.56 -4.98
N PRO A 173 1.35 13.65 -6.31
CA PRO A 173 0.63 14.73 -6.95
C PRO A 173 -0.74 14.96 -6.29
N GLY A 174 -1.00 16.21 -5.92
CA GLY A 174 -2.19 16.58 -5.16
C GLY A 174 -2.08 18.00 -4.57
N PRO A 175 -3.08 18.44 -3.81
CA PRO A 175 -3.22 19.84 -3.38
C PRO A 175 -2.11 20.31 -2.41
N LYS A 176 -1.28 19.42 -1.86
CA LYS A 176 -0.18 19.76 -0.96
C LYS A 176 1.22 19.56 -1.54
N GLN A 177 1.33 19.16 -2.80
CA GLN A 177 2.63 19.04 -3.47
C GLN A 177 3.06 20.42 -4.00
N THR A 178 3.97 21.07 -3.28
CA THR A 178 4.60 22.33 -3.71
C THR A 178 5.82 22.05 -4.61
N PRO A 179 6.33 23.04 -5.36
CA PRO A 179 7.57 22.87 -6.13
C PRO A 179 8.75 22.40 -5.28
N PHE A 180 8.90 22.94 -4.07
CA PHE A 180 9.91 22.51 -3.10
C PHE A 180 9.78 21.02 -2.77
N LYS A 181 8.59 20.57 -2.38
CA LYS A 181 8.37 19.15 -2.04
C LYS A 181 8.62 18.23 -3.23
N LYS A 182 8.20 18.63 -4.43
CA LYS A 182 8.48 17.89 -5.67
C LYS A 182 9.98 17.74 -5.88
N ALA A 183 10.76 18.81 -5.74
CA ALA A 183 12.22 18.78 -5.86
C ALA A 183 12.87 17.84 -4.82
N GLU A 184 12.41 17.87 -3.57
CA GLU A 184 12.89 16.94 -2.53
C GLU A 184 12.61 15.47 -2.89
N ILE A 185 11.42 15.15 -3.39
CA ILE A 185 11.06 13.79 -3.82
C ILE A 185 11.93 13.34 -4.99
N GLU A 186 12.22 14.22 -5.96
CA GLU A 186 13.17 13.90 -7.04
C GLU A 186 14.59 13.70 -6.53
N SER A 187 15.03 14.48 -5.52
CA SER A 187 16.34 14.26 -4.87
C SER A 187 16.41 12.89 -4.18
N TRP A 188 15.32 12.40 -3.61
CA TRP A 188 15.27 11.04 -3.04
C TRP A 188 15.39 9.96 -4.12
N LYS A 189 14.75 10.14 -5.27
CA LYS A 189 14.88 9.20 -6.40
C LYS A 189 16.32 9.10 -6.90
N GLN A 190 17.05 10.22 -6.93
CA GLN A 190 18.49 10.22 -7.28
C GLN A 190 19.34 9.41 -6.29
N LYS A 191 18.83 9.15 -5.09
CA LYS A 191 19.47 8.33 -4.05
C LYS A 191 18.89 6.91 -3.99
N ASN A 192 18.20 6.46 -5.04
CA ASN A 192 17.50 5.17 -5.11
C ASN A 192 16.39 4.99 -4.05
N ILE A 193 15.71 6.07 -3.65
CA ILE A 193 14.58 6.02 -2.72
C ILE A 193 13.30 6.48 -3.43
N TYR A 194 12.29 5.63 -3.45
CA TYR A 194 11.07 5.80 -4.23
C TYR A 194 9.83 5.70 -3.37
N PHE A 195 8.97 6.71 -3.40
CA PHE A 195 7.61 6.61 -2.84
C PHE A 195 6.66 6.06 -3.90
N ILE A 196 5.89 5.02 -3.56
CA ILE A 196 5.01 4.32 -4.48
C ILE A 196 3.56 4.42 -3.99
N SER A 197 2.69 4.93 -4.85
CA SER A 197 1.23 4.87 -4.64
C SER A 197 0.71 3.54 -5.19
N LEU A 198 0.23 2.64 -4.33
CA LEU A 198 -0.34 1.38 -4.81
C LEU A 198 -1.53 1.63 -5.74
N LYS A 199 -2.35 2.63 -5.40
CA LYS A 199 -3.49 3.06 -6.21
C LYS A 199 -3.08 3.41 -7.64
N ASP A 200 -2.08 4.28 -7.81
CA ASP A 200 -1.67 4.73 -9.15
C ASP A 200 -1.06 3.57 -9.94
N ASN A 201 -0.28 2.71 -9.28
CA ASN A 201 0.39 1.58 -9.92
C ASN A 201 -0.63 0.53 -10.39
N LEU A 202 -1.65 0.21 -9.59
CA LEU A 202 -2.72 -0.70 -10.01
C LEU A 202 -3.52 -0.13 -11.18
N VAL A 203 -3.85 1.17 -11.14
CA VAL A 203 -4.57 1.83 -12.26
C VAL A 203 -3.71 1.81 -13.53
N SER A 204 -2.41 2.10 -13.44
CA SER A 204 -1.50 2.02 -14.58
C SER A 204 -1.44 0.59 -15.11
N PHE A 205 -1.18 -0.40 -14.25
CA PHE A 205 -1.11 -1.81 -14.61
C PHE A 205 -2.35 -2.27 -15.39
N ILE A 206 -3.55 -1.90 -14.91
CA ILE A 206 -4.81 -2.26 -15.56
C ILE A 206 -4.91 -1.61 -16.94
N ASN A 207 -4.57 -0.33 -17.05
CA ASN A 207 -4.65 0.38 -18.33
C ASN A 207 -3.63 -0.18 -19.33
N ASP A 208 -2.38 -0.38 -18.92
CA ASP A 208 -1.30 -0.88 -19.77
C ASP A 208 -1.60 -2.28 -20.32
N LYS A 209 -2.14 -3.18 -19.48
CA LYS A 209 -2.51 -4.54 -19.89
C LYS A 209 -3.77 -4.62 -20.71
N SER A 210 -4.67 -3.65 -20.58
CA SER A 210 -5.92 -3.65 -21.35
C SER A 210 -5.72 -3.27 -22.81
N PHE A 211 -4.66 -2.53 -23.15
CA PHE A 211 -4.30 -2.26 -24.56
C PHE A 211 -3.77 -3.51 -25.29
N VAL A 212 -3.48 -4.60 -24.57
CA VAL A 212 -2.97 -5.86 -25.13
C VAL A 212 -4.11 -6.88 -25.34
N LEU A 213 -5.29 -6.64 -24.76
CA LEU A 213 -6.44 -7.55 -24.78
C LEU A 213 -7.60 -7.05 -25.67
N GLU A 214 -7.41 -5.93 -26.39
CA GLU A 214 -8.28 -5.44 -27.46
C GLU A 214 -7.69 -5.80 -28.83
#